data_AF-A0A4Q2UUQ8-F1
#
_entry.id   AF-A0A4Q2UUQ8-F1
#
_cell.length_a   1.000
_cell.length_b   1.000
_cell.length_c   1.000
_cell.angle_alpha   90.00
_cell.angle_beta   90.00
_cell.angle_gamma   90.00
#
_symmetry.space_group_name_H-M   'P 1'
#
loop_
_entity.id
_entity.type
_entity.pdbx_description
1 polymer ?
#
loop_
_entity_poly.entity_id
_entity_poly.type
_entity_poly.pdbx_seq_one_letter_code
_entity_poly.pdbx_strand_id
1 'polypeptide(L)'
;MAKFIRLLQTLDLMRMVVGICILLDGYPLIFFFRDALRLAPGNSTFTAVAMAGGLLLMIPFTVLRRLYRPNITMFWLGITFLILCVLYMFVYNGVPGFKDYDRDMIYYAYILIFLFLLINIPNDVIRVFIPIVVLFTLVSNLGLIYSLITDPTWTIGQRATISLNNSDEGSGNPHAFSRNAFMGLIACAIWLLNPQTNILFRLLSLFAGVLNLAVLVLTQTRSAIVALIIAVVFFVYFNVRPAQIRTAVRSLFRPMPIAVIVIGLIGISFFFRKYYDAYAILYGYVIGFMERNLENVYALLGLSVNSGYKATLDDSAANRSVSALFFTNVLEGHPHRLILGYGYKFLYLDIPLIESLTNQGIFGFALFGILNAMVLRYAIRSMSTNPNELSVFLAYFYMLILVQLFTNGRPYDITFWFPLAAMIRFMGVEHLLPAHLTKRPTPGVTSELMPVRPLALPS
;
A
#
# COMPACT_ATOMS: atom_id res chain seq x y z
N MET A 1 -25.95 -11.55 27.72
CA MET A 1 -24.62 -12.19 27.71
C MET A 1 -24.06 -12.42 26.30
N ALA A 2 -24.77 -13.10 25.38
CA ALA A 2 -24.26 -13.39 24.03
C ALA A 2 -23.90 -12.16 23.17
N LYS A 3 -24.67 -11.06 23.23
CA LYS A 3 -24.36 -9.80 22.52
C LYS A 3 -23.06 -9.16 23.01
N PHE A 4 -22.79 -9.24 24.31
CA PHE A 4 -21.57 -8.71 24.93
C PHE A 4 -20.33 -9.51 24.52
N ILE A 5 -20.42 -10.84 24.50
CA ILE A 5 -19.35 -11.72 24.03
C ILE A 5 -19.02 -11.44 22.56
N ARG A 6 -20.03 -11.27 21.70
CA ARG A 6 -19.82 -10.89 20.28
C ARG A 6 -19.15 -9.53 20.13
N LEU A 7 -19.50 -8.56 20.98
CA LEU A 7 -18.86 -7.25 20.98
C LEU A 7 -17.38 -7.37 21.37
N LEU A 8 -17.05 -8.10 22.44
CA LEU A 8 -15.66 -8.35 22.84
C LEU A 8 -14.85 -9.05 21.74
N GLN A 9 -15.43 -10.06 21.08
CA GLN A 9 -14.81 -10.72 19.94
C GLN A 9 -14.56 -9.73 18.79
N THR A 10 -15.51 -8.86 18.51
CA THR A 10 -15.37 -7.86 17.44
C THR A 10 -14.27 -6.85 17.77
N LEU A 11 -14.19 -6.38 19.01
CA LEU A 11 -13.14 -5.49 19.47
C LEU A 11 -11.75 -6.14 19.41
N ASP A 12 -11.65 -7.44 19.73
CA ASP A 12 -10.38 -8.17 19.60
C ASP A 12 -9.94 -8.30 18.13
N LEU A 13 -10.89 -8.58 17.21
CA LEU A 13 -10.61 -8.56 15.77
C LEU A 13 -10.18 -7.16 15.29
N MET A 14 -10.85 -6.10 15.75
CA MET A 14 -10.50 -4.72 15.41
C MET A 14 -9.09 -4.36 15.89
N ARG A 15 -8.73 -4.75 17.13
CA ARG A 15 -7.39 -4.59 17.69
C ARG A 15 -6.32 -5.23 16.80
N MET A 16 -6.55 -6.46 16.36
CA MET A 16 -5.61 -7.17 15.47
C MET A 16 -5.49 -6.47 14.11
N VAL A 17 -6.58 -5.95 13.53
CA VAL A 17 -6.49 -5.17 12.28
C VAL A 17 -5.71 -3.88 12.49
N VAL A 18 -5.92 -3.16 13.59
CA VAL A 18 -5.14 -1.95 13.89
C VAL A 18 -3.65 -2.29 13.96
N GLY A 19 -3.28 -3.41 14.59
CA GLY A 19 -1.91 -3.92 14.57
C GLY A 19 -1.39 -4.18 13.15
N ILE A 20 -2.18 -4.85 12.30
CA ILE A 20 -1.83 -5.06 10.88
C ILE A 20 -1.64 -3.71 10.17
N CYS A 21 -2.53 -2.73 10.36
CA CYS A 21 -2.46 -1.42 9.72
C CYS A 21 -1.22 -0.61 10.15
N ILE A 22 -0.83 -0.69 11.43
CA ILE A 22 0.40 -0.02 11.93
C ILE A 22 1.63 -0.58 11.21
N LEU A 23 1.70 -1.88 10.99
CA LEU A 23 2.83 -2.51 10.29
C LEU A 23 2.77 -2.24 8.79
N LEU A 24 1.62 -2.43 8.15
CA LEU A 24 1.46 -2.21 6.72
C LEU A 24 1.74 -0.75 6.35
N ASP A 25 1.20 0.20 7.10
CA ASP A 25 1.25 1.62 6.73
C ASP A 25 1.14 2.60 7.91
N GLY A 26 1.76 2.29 9.04
CA GLY A 26 1.76 3.15 10.22
C GLY A 26 2.73 4.33 10.18
N TYR A 27 3.64 4.41 9.21
CA TYR A 27 4.62 5.50 9.13
C TYR A 27 4.00 6.91 9.19
N PRO A 28 2.94 7.24 8.43
CA PRO A 28 2.28 8.54 8.53
C PRO A 28 1.84 8.90 9.95
N LEU A 29 1.21 7.96 10.64
CA LEU A 29 0.72 8.14 12.00
C LEU A 29 1.89 8.26 12.99
N ILE A 30 2.91 7.41 12.84
CA ILE A 30 4.11 7.43 13.69
C ILE A 30 4.86 8.75 13.53
N PHE A 31 5.06 9.23 12.30
CA PHE A 31 5.72 10.51 12.04
C PHE A 31 4.90 11.70 12.54
N PHE A 32 3.58 11.62 12.46
CA PHE A 32 2.72 12.62 13.08
C PHE A 32 2.92 12.71 14.60
N PHE A 33 2.87 11.59 15.32
CA PHE A 33 3.09 11.59 16.76
C PHE A 33 4.53 11.97 17.13
N ARG A 34 5.52 11.46 16.38
CA ARG A 34 6.94 11.64 16.65
C ARG A 34 7.40 13.07 16.40
N ASP A 35 7.13 13.58 15.20
CA ASP A 35 7.73 14.80 14.67
C ASP A 35 6.75 15.98 14.71
N ALA A 36 5.50 15.81 14.26
CA ALA A 36 4.52 16.91 14.25
C ALA A 36 4.03 17.29 15.65
N LEU A 37 3.71 16.30 16.50
CA LEU A 37 3.38 16.53 17.92
C LEU A 37 4.61 16.63 18.83
N ARG A 38 5.82 16.49 18.27
CA ARG A 38 7.11 16.60 18.97
C ARG A 38 7.24 15.70 20.20
N LEU A 39 6.60 14.53 20.21
CA LEU A 39 6.72 13.59 21.34
C LEU A 39 8.11 12.96 21.42
N ALA A 40 8.79 12.75 20.29
CA ALA A 40 10.13 12.16 20.23
C ALA A 40 10.86 12.50 18.92
N PRO A 41 11.10 13.79 18.61
CA PRO A 41 11.53 14.24 17.29
C PRO A 41 12.81 13.54 16.82
N GLY A 42 12.81 13.02 15.59
CA GLY A 42 13.97 12.37 14.96
C GLY A 42 14.40 11.02 15.58
N ASN A 43 13.73 10.52 16.61
CA ASN A 43 14.14 9.31 17.30
C ASN A 43 13.68 8.04 16.55
N SER A 44 14.63 7.27 16.03
CA SER A 44 14.38 5.97 15.37
C SER A 44 13.83 4.91 16.33
N THR A 45 14.19 5.00 17.62
CA THR A 45 13.71 4.09 18.67
C THR A 45 12.20 4.23 18.86
N PHE A 46 11.66 5.44 18.78
CA PHE A 46 10.21 5.67 18.89
C PHE A 46 9.45 4.94 17.77
N THR A 47 9.98 5.01 16.54
CA THR A 47 9.40 4.28 15.40
C THR A 47 9.48 2.76 15.60
N ALA A 48 10.60 2.24 16.11
CA ALA A 48 10.74 0.82 16.42
C ALA A 48 9.75 0.37 17.49
N VAL A 49 9.61 1.13 18.59
CA VAL A 49 8.66 0.84 19.67
C VAL A 49 7.22 0.88 19.17
N ALA A 50 6.86 1.84 18.32
CA ALA A 50 5.53 1.92 17.74
C ALA A 50 5.22 0.71 16.83
N MET A 51 6.19 0.27 16.02
CA MET A 51 6.08 -0.95 15.22
C MET A 51 5.96 -2.21 16.10
N ALA A 52 6.77 -2.33 17.16
CA ALA A 52 6.65 -3.41 18.14
C ALA A 52 5.28 -3.41 18.84
N GLY A 53 4.74 -2.22 19.15
CA GLY A 53 3.37 -2.05 19.65
C GLY A 53 2.34 -2.59 18.67
N GLY A 54 2.49 -2.33 17.38
CA GLY A 54 1.66 -2.92 16.33
C GLY A 54 1.69 -4.46 16.32
N LEU A 55 2.88 -5.06 16.47
CA LEU A 55 3.02 -6.52 16.61
C LEU A 55 2.33 -7.05 17.87
N LEU A 56 2.45 -6.34 18.99
CA LEU A 56 1.80 -6.73 20.26
C LEU A 56 0.27 -6.73 20.13
N LEU A 57 -0.29 -5.74 19.43
CA LEU A 57 -1.73 -5.68 19.15
C LEU A 57 -2.23 -6.84 18.27
N MET A 58 -1.35 -7.43 17.46
CA MET A 58 -1.66 -8.57 16.61
C MET A 58 -1.69 -9.91 17.34
N ILE A 59 -1.27 -10.01 18.61
CA ILE A 59 -1.21 -11.28 19.35
C ILE A 59 -2.63 -11.75 19.70
N PRO A 60 -3.22 -12.79 19.05
CA PRO A 60 -4.49 -13.35 19.49
C PRO A 60 -4.38 -14.09 20.82
N PHE A 61 -5.47 -14.22 21.55
CA PHE A 61 -5.52 -15.10 22.73
C PHE A 61 -5.29 -16.58 22.39
N THR A 62 -5.35 -16.95 21.11
CA THR A 62 -5.10 -18.30 20.60
C THR A 62 -3.71 -18.49 19.98
N VAL A 63 -2.76 -17.57 20.22
CA VAL A 63 -1.37 -17.72 19.75
C VAL A 63 -0.85 -19.12 20.11
N LEU A 64 -0.18 -19.76 19.15
CA LEU A 64 0.39 -21.12 19.23
C LEU A 64 -0.61 -22.28 19.38
N ARG A 65 -1.91 -22.01 19.59
CA ARG A 65 -2.94 -23.06 19.68
C ARG A 65 -3.60 -23.36 18.35
N ARG A 66 -3.72 -22.38 17.46
CA ARG A 66 -4.37 -22.53 16.16
C ARG A 66 -3.60 -21.78 15.08
N LEU A 67 -3.06 -22.53 14.13
CA LEU A 67 -2.36 -22.00 12.97
C LEU A 67 -3.29 -22.09 11.76
N TYR A 68 -3.40 -20.99 11.01
CA TYR A 68 -4.19 -20.94 9.80
C TYR A 68 -3.27 -21.05 8.58
N ARG A 69 -3.69 -21.85 7.59
CA ARG A 69 -2.85 -22.13 6.42
C ARG A 69 -2.71 -20.89 5.52
N PRO A 70 -1.47 -20.39 5.26
CA PRO A 70 -1.21 -19.41 4.23
C PRO A 70 -1.15 -20.07 2.85
N ASN A 71 -0.89 -19.28 1.82
CA ASN A 71 -0.53 -19.80 0.50
C ASN A 71 0.85 -20.46 0.56
N ILE A 72 0.87 -21.79 0.61
CA ILE A 72 2.08 -22.58 0.88
C ILE A 72 3.20 -22.28 -0.13
N THR A 73 2.87 -22.17 -1.42
CA THR A 73 3.86 -21.91 -2.46
C THR A 73 4.49 -20.52 -2.29
N MET A 74 3.67 -19.48 -2.10
CA MET A 74 4.17 -18.12 -1.89
C MET A 74 4.95 -17.98 -0.58
N PHE A 75 4.50 -18.70 0.46
CA PHE A 75 5.18 -18.72 1.76
C PHE A 75 6.60 -19.30 1.63
N TRP A 76 6.77 -20.45 0.98
CA TRP A 76 8.09 -21.04 0.79
C TRP A 76 8.99 -20.20 -0.11
N LEU A 77 8.47 -19.63 -1.19
CA LEU A 77 9.24 -18.70 -2.03
C LEU A 77 9.73 -17.48 -1.22
N GLY A 78 8.83 -16.88 -0.43
CA GLY A 78 9.15 -15.73 0.41
C GLY A 78 10.18 -16.05 1.48
N ILE A 79 9.99 -17.13 2.24
CA ILE A 79 10.94 -17.57 3.27
C ILE A 79 12.30 -17.92 2.66
N THR A 80 12.32 -18.64 1.54
CA THR A 80 13.58 -19.01 0.86
C THR A 80 14.33 -17.77 0.40
N PHE A 81 13.63 -16.75 -0.13
CA PHE A 81 14.26 -15.49 -0.49
C PHE A 81 14.81 -14.73 0.73
N LEU A 82 14.06 -14.67 1.84
CA LEU A 82 14.53 -14.02 3.07
C LEU A 82 15.77 -14.72 3.63
N ILE A 83 15.78 -16.06 3.65
CA ILE A 83 16.94 -16.86 4.06
C ILE A 83 18.12 -16.60 3.13
N LEU A 84 17.90 -16.54 1.81
CA LEU A 84 18.92 -16.21 0.83
C LEU A 84 19.52 -14.83 1.11
N CYS A 85 18.70 -13.82 1.42
CA CYS A 85 19.17 -12.48 1.75
C CYS A 85 20.04 -12.47 3.01
N VAL A 86 19.60 -13.16 4.08
CA VAL A 86 20.36 -13.29 5.32
C VAL A 86 21.67 -14.03 5.08
N LEU A 87 21.66 -15.11 4.28
CA LEU A 87 22.87 -15.84 3.91
C LEU A 87 23.84 -14.95 3.13
N TYR A 88 23.36 -14.21 2.14
CA TYR A 88 24.18 -13.28 1.36
C TYR A 88 24.77 -12.18 2.24
N MET A 89 24.01 -11.70 3.23
CA MET A 89 24.48 -10.69 4.17
C MET A 89 25.70 -11.19 4.97
N PHE A 90 25.74 -12.46 5.38
CA PHE A 90 26.86 -13.02 6.14
C PHE A 90 28.01 -13.56 5.27
N VAL A 91 27.69 -14.17 4.13
CA VAL A 91 28.68 -14.90 3.30
C VAL A 91 29.23 -14.03 2.17
N TYR A 92 28.40 -13.19 1.58
CA TYR A 92 28.72 -12.40 0.37
C TYR A 92 28.49 -10.91 0.62
N ASN A 93 29.26 -10.35 1.54
CA ASN A 93 29.27 -8.92 1.78
C ASN A 93 30.04 -8.19 0.67
N GLY A 94 29.35 -7.32 -0.08
CA GLY A 94 29.97 -6.56 -1.17
C GLY A 94 30.99 -5.54 -0.65
N VAL A 95 32.14 -5.37 -1.33
CA VAL A 95 33.17 -4.36 -1.00
C VAL A 95 32.62 -2.96 -1.30
N PRO A 96 32.67 -1.94 -0.40
CA PRO A 96 33.57 -1.76 0.75
C PRO A 96 33.08 -2.35 2.09
N GLY A 97 32.09 -3.23 2.03
CA GLY A 97 31.48 -3.88 3.18
C GLY A 97 30.29 -3.08 3.70
N PHE A 98 29.11 -3.70 3.68
CA PHE A 98 27.94 -3.20 4.38
C PHE A 98 28.25 -3.10 5.88
N LYS A 99 27.87 -1.99 6.53
CA LYS A 99 28.20 -1.71 7.95
C LYS A 99 26.97 -1.78 8.88
N ASP A 100 25.75 -1.73 8.34
CA ASP A 100 24.50 -1.63 9.11
C ASP A 100 23.81 -2.98 9.31
N TYR A 101 24.58 -4.04 9.62
CA TYR A 101 24.06 -5.40 9.79
C TYR A 101 22.97 -5.51 10.85
N ASP A 102 23.19 -4.87 11.99
CA ASP A 102 22.30 -4.99 13.14
C ASP A 102 20.90 -4.43 12.82
N ARG A 103 20.86 -3.31 12.10
CA ARG A 103 19.61 -2.65 11.70
C ARG A 103 18.82 -3.53 10.72
N ASP A 104 19.48 -4.09 9.72
CA ASP A 104 18.85 -4.98 8.74
C ASP A 104 18.38 -6.29 9.39
N MET A 105 19.15 -6.86 10.32
CA MET A 105 18.74 -8.03 11.07
C MET A 105 17.47 -7.78 11.88
N ILE A 106 17.36 -6.61 12.50
CA ILE A 106 16.13 -6.18 13.19
C ILE A 106 14.96 -6.12 12.20
N TYR A 107 15.16 -5.58 10.99
CA TYR A 107 14.12 -5.55 9.96
C TYR A 107 13.67 -6.94 9.52
N TYR A 108 14.60 -7.87 9.30
CA TYR A 108 14.25 -9.27 9.02
C TYR A 108 13.50 -9.92 10.18
N ALA A 109 13.89 -9.66 11.43
CA ALA A 109 13.18 -10.14 12.60
C ALA A 109 11.74 -9.61 12.64
N TYR A 110 11.52 -8.32 12.38
CA TYR A 110 10.17 -7.74 12.27
C TYR A 110 9.34 -8.43 11.17
N ILE A 111 9.92 -8.68 9.99
CA ILE A 111 9.22 -9.36 8.88
C ILE A 111 8.81 -10.78 9.29
N LEU A 112 9.73 -11.55 9.88
CA LEU A 112 9.47 -12.93 10.28
C LEU A 112 8.45 -13.03 11.41
N ILE A 113 8.55 -12.16 12.42
CA ILE A 113 7.57 -12.09 13.52
C ILE A 113 6.19 -11.69 12.97
N PHE A 114 6.13 -10.70 12.08
CA PHE A 114 4.88 -10.27 11.45
C PHE A 114 4.23 -11.40 10.64
N LEU A 115 5.02 -12.11 9.82
CA LEU A 115 4.54 -13.25 9.04
C LEU A 115 4.04 -14.39 9.95
N PHE A 116 4.75 -14.68 11.04
CA PHE A 116 4.33 -15.67 12.03
C PHE A 116 3.01 -15.26 12.71
N LEU A 117 2.87 -14.00 13.13
CA LEU A 117 1.63 -13.50 13.73
C LEU A 117 0.46 -13.55 12.75
N LEU A 118 0.66 -13.18 11.48
CA LEU A 118 -0.37 -13.29 10.44
C LEU A 118 -0.92 -14.72 10.27
N ILE A 119 -0.08 -15.75 10.43
CA ILE A 119 -0.50 -17.17 10.39
C ILE A 119 -1.36 -17.53 11.61
N ASN A 120 -1.18 -16.88 12.75
CA ASN A 120 -1.98 -17.09 13.96
C ASN A 120 -3.32 -16.33 13.94
N ILE A 121 -3.47 -15.32 13.06
CA ILE A 121 -4.66 -14.47 13.03
C ILE A 121 -5.88 -15.20 12.42
N PRO A 122 -7.05 -15.12 13.08
CA PRO A 122 -8.28 -15.74 12.60
C PRO A 122 -8.80 -15.11 11.32
N ASN A 123 -9.39 -15.95 10.44
CA ASN A 123 -9.97 -15.50 9.17
C ASN A 123 -11.16 -14.53 9.35
N ASP A 124 -11.81 -14.52 10.51
CA ASP A 124 -12.93 -13.61 10.82
C ASP A 124 -12.54 -12.12 10.77
N VAL A 125 -11.23 -11.82 10.80
CA VAL A 125 -10.69 -10.46 10.61
C VAL A 125 -11.17 -9.82 9.30
N ILE A 126 -11.48 -10.60 8.27
CA ILE A 126 -11.99 -10.11 6.98
C ILE A 126 -13.21 -9.18 7.15
N ARG A 127 -14.06 -9.43 8.14
CA ARG A 127 -15.30 -8.66 8.37
C ARG A 127 -15.06 -7.24 8.88
N VAL A 128 -14.00 -7.04 9.66
CA VAL A 128 -13.69 -5.76 10.31
C VAL A 128 -12.56 -5.00 9.61
N PHE A 129 -11.92 -5.64 8.63
CA PHE A 129 -10.72 -5.09 7.99
C PHE A 129 -10.97 -3.75 7.28
N ILE A 130 -11.94 -3.70 6.36
CA ILE A 130 -12.21 -2.50 5.56
C ILE A 130 -12.60 -1.28 6.43
N PRO A 131 -13.56 -1.37 7.38
CA PRO A 131 -13.91 -0.23 8.22
C PRO A 131 -12.73 0.34 9.03
N ILE A 132 -11.87 -0.55 9.57
CA ILE A 132 -10.70 -0.11 10.33
C ILE A 132 -9.67 0.56 9.43
N VAL A 133 -9.42 0.05 8.22
CA VAL A 133 -8.51 0.69 7.25
C VAL A 133 -8.99 2.09 6.88
N VAL A 134 -10.30 2.27 6.66
CA VAL A 134 -10.88 3.60 6.37
C VAL A 134 -10.67 4.55 7.55
N LEU A 135 -10.94 4.11 8.78
CA LEU A 135 -10.73 4.94 9.97
C LEU A 135 -9.25 5.28 10.18
N PHE A 136 -8.37 4.28 10.02
CA PHE A 136 -6.93 4.43 10.20
C PHE A 136 -6.32 5.43 9.22
N THR A 137 -6.69 5.31 7.94
CA THR A 137 -6.21 6.20 6.88
C THR A 137 -6.79 7.61 7.03
N LEU A 138 -8.06 7.73 7.45
CA LEU A 138 -8.67 9.02 7.75
C LEU A 138 -7.91 9.76 8.86
N VAL A 139 -7.63 9.09 9.99
CA VAL A 139 -6.87 9.69 11.10
C VAL A 139 -5.45 10.07 10.65
N SER A 140 -4.79 9.20 9.89
CA SER A 140 -3.42 9.45 9.40
C SER A 140 -3.37 10.66 8.47
N ASN A 141 -4.32 10.78 7.54
CA ASN A 141 -4.35 11.86 6.56
C ASN A 141 -4.84 13.18 7.15
N LEU A 142 -5.74 13.14 8.15
CA LEU A 142 -6.05 14.33 8.96
C LEU A 142 -4.82 14.81 9.74
N GLY A 143 -4.02 13.89 10.29
CA GLY A 143 -2.75 14.22 10.94
C GLY A 143 -1.77 14.93 10.00
N LEU A 144 -1.66 14.47 8.75
CA LEU A 144 -0.86 15.16 7.73
C LEU A 144 -1.39 16.58 7.46
N ILE A 145 -2.69 16.74 7.20
CA ILE A 145 -3.28 18.05 6.92
C ILE A 145 -3.05 19.01 8.09
N TYR A 146 -3.25 18.54 9.32
CA TYR A 146 -2.94 19.32 10.52
C TYR A 146 -1.48 19.76 10.52
N SER A 147 -0.54 18.82 10.32
CA SER A 147 0.89 19.12 10.30
C SER A 147 1.25 20.17 9.25
N LEU A 148 0.66 20.12 8.06
CA LEU A 148 0.92 21.10 6.98
C LEU A 148 0.38 22.49 7.32
N ILE A 149 -0.76 22.58 7.99
CA ILE A 149 -1.35 23.86 8.41
C ILE A 149 -0.53 24.48 9.56
N THR A 150 0.04 23.65 10.43
CA THR A 150 0.84 24.13 11.57
C THR A 150 2.30 24.41 11.24
N ASP A 151 2.82 23.90 10.13
CA ASP A 151 4.22 24.09 9.74
C ASP A 151 4.40 25.42 8.98
N PRO A 152 5.11 26.41 9.56
CA PRO A 152 5.33 27.70 8.91
C PRO A 152 6.30 27.62 7.72
N THR A 153 7.05 26.51 7.58
CA THR A 153 8.02 26.31 6.49
C THR A 153 7.39 25.71 5.24
N TRP A 154 6.15 25.20 5.34
CA TRP A 154 5.50 24.58 4.21
C TRP A 154 5.05 25.63 3.18
N THR A 155 5.52 25.45 1.95
CA THR A 155 5.15 26.31 0.83
C THR A 155 4.22 25.58 -0.15
N ILE A 156 3.26 26.32 -0.70
CA ILE A 156 2.33 25.82 -1.71
C ILE A 156 3.13 25.45 -2.97
N GLY A 157 3.06 24.19 -3.38
CA GLY A 157 3.80 23.62 -4.52
C GLY A 157 4.88 22.61 -4.12
N GLN A 158 5.22 22.50 -2.83
CA GLN A 158 6.12 21.48 -2.29
C GLN A 158 5.39 20.14 -2.10
N ARG A 159 6.08 19.00 -2.29
CA ARG A 159 5.49 17.68 -2.02
C ARG A 159 5.04 17.61 -0.55
N ALA A 160 3.76 17.35 -0.31
CA ALA A 160 3.24 17.26 1.06
C ALA A 160 3.88 16.11 1.82
N THR A 161 4.58 16.45 2.90
CA THR A 161 5.18 15.51 3.85
C THR A 161 5.37 16.21 5.19
N ILE A 162 5.41 15.43 6.26
CA ILE A 162 5.91 15.92 7.55
C ILE A 162 7.43 16.05 7.43
N SER A 163 7.97 17.22 7.75
CA SER A 163 9.40 17.52 7.76
C SER A 163 10.07 16.74 8.90
N LEU A 164 11.10 15.96 8.58
CA LEU A 164 11.94 15.31 9.59
C LEU A 164 12.89 16.38 10.12
N ASN A 165 12.97 16.55 11.43
CA ASN A 165 13.72 17.62 12.09
C ASN A 165 15.25 17.40 12.05
N ASN A 166 15.78 17.05 10.88
CA ASN A 166 17.19 16.83 10.58
C ASN A 166 17.66 17.94 9.63
N SER A 167 17.86 19.17 10.14
CA SER A 167 18.60 20.29 9.54
C SER A 167 18.30 20.77 8.10
N ASP A 168 17.56 20.02 7.29
CA ASP A 168 17.19 20.33 5.91
C ASP A 168 15.68 20.58 5.84
N GLU A 169 15.33 21.84 5.56
CA GLU A 169 13.96 22.28 5.31
C GLU A 169 13.33 21.41 4.20
N GLY A 170 12.32 20.61 4.55
CA GLY A 170 11.56 19.81 3.59
C GLY A 170 11.99 18.34 3.40
N SER A 171 12.91 17.81 4.20
CA SER A 171 13.30 16.39 4.14
C SER A 171 12.25 15.49 4.79
N GLY A 172 11.30 14.99 3.99
CA GLY A 172 10.30 14.02 4.44
C GLY A 172 9.98 13.01 3.34
N ASN A 173 9.27 11.93 3.68
CA ASN A 173 8.94 10.85 2.74
C ASN A 173 7.48 10.95 2.23
N PRO A 174 7.22 11.69 1.13
CA PRO A 174 5.87 11.81 0.56
C PRO A 174 5.31 10.46 0.07
N HIS A 175 6.17 9.47 -0.24
CA HIS A 175 5.72 8.15 -0.66
C HIS A 175 4.95 7.41 0.44
N ALA A 176 5.30 7.59 1.72
CA ALA A 176 4.58 6.98 2.83
C ALA A 176 3.13 7.49 2.93
N PHE A 177 2.93 8.81 2.83
CA PHE A 177 1.60 9.42 2.87
C PHE A 177 0.77 9.08 1.62
N SER A 178 1.41 9.02 0.45
CA SER A 178 0.73 8.62 -0.78
C SER A 178 0.21 7.18 -0.74
N ARG A 179 0.97 6.26 -0.11
CA ARG A 179 0.57 4.87 0.09
C ARG A 179 -0.65 4.79 1.01
N ASN A 180 -0.68 5.59 2.07
CA ASN A 180 -1.82 5.69 2.97
C ASN A 180 -3.09 6.18 2.30
N ALA A 181 -2.94 7.28 1.55
CA ALA A 181 -4.03 7.84 0.76
C ALA A 181 -4.55 6.82 -0.28
N PHE A 182 -3.67 6.11 -0.98
CA PHE A 182 -4.04 5.06 -1.92
C PHE A 182 -4.78 3.91 -1.25
N MET A 183 -4.27 3.44 -0.12
CA MET A 183 -4.90 2.40 0.70
C MET A 183 -6.31 2.81 1.15
N GLY A 184 -6.45 4.05 1.62
CA GLY A 184 -7.72 4.61 2.05
C GLY A 184 -8.71 4.78 0.91
N LEU A 185 -8.26 5.19 -0.27
CA LEU A 185 -9.10 5.34 -1.46
C LEU A 185 -9.70 4.00 -1.90
N ILE A 186 -8.89 2.94 -1.96
CA ILE A 186 -9.36 1.58 -2.28
C ILE A 186 -10.36 1.10 -1.24
N ALA A 187 -10.05 1.24 0.05
CA ALA A 187 -10.93 0.81 1.12
C ALA A 187 -12.28 1.54 1.09
N CYS A 188 -12.26 2.86 0.86
CA CYS A 188 -13.48 3.68 0.71
C CYS A 188 -14.31 3.22 -0.51
N ALA A 189 -13.68 2.96 -1.65
CA ALA A 189 -14.37 2.47 -2.84
C ALA A 189 -15.07 1.12 -2.59
N ILE A 190 -14.38 0.17 -1.95
CA ILE A 190 -14.95 -1.14 -1.61
C ILE A 190 -16.12 -0.99 -0.62
N TRP A 191 -15.97 -0.14 0.40
CA TRP A 191 -17.00 0.05 1.41
C TRP A 191 -18.25 0.75 0.85
N LEU A 192 -18.06 1.75 -0.02
CA LEU A 192 -19.14 2.47 -0.68
C LEU A 192 -19.98 1.57 -1.60
N LEU A 193 -19.32 0.62 -2.28
CA LEU A 193 -19.98 -0.35 -3.17
C LEU A 193 -20.68 -1.49 -2.43
N ASN A 194 -20.46 -1.66 -1.12
CA ASN A 194 -21.10 -2.71 -0.35
C ASN A 194 -22.57 -2.32 -0.03
N PRO A 195 -23.57 -3.12 -0.45
CA PRO A 195 -24.99 -2.83 -0.20
C PRO A 195 -25.38 -2.77 1.28
N GLN A 196 -24.63 -3.45 2.16
CA GLN A 196 -24.96 -3.59 3.59
C GLN A 196 -24.54 -2.41 4.45
N THR A 197 -23.93 -1.38 3.87
CA THR A 197 -23.44 -0.21 4.62
C THR A 197 -24.56 0.78 4.94
N ASN A 198 -24.61 1.20 6.20
CA ASN A 198 -25.52 2.27 6.63
C ASN A 198 -25.17 3.59 5.93
N ILE A 199 -26.18 4.44 5.74
CA ILE A 199 -26.04 5.76 5.09
C ILE A 199 -24.95 6.61 5.75
N LEU A 200 -24.87 6.63 7.08
CA LEU A 200 -23.84 7.38 7.82
C LEU A 200 -22.43 6.91 7.46
N PHE A 201 -22.21 5.59 7.39
CA PHE A 201 -20.91 5.03 7.03
C PHE A 201 -20.57 5.24 5.55
N ARG A 202 -21.57 5.29 4.67
CA ARG A 202 -21.37 5.69 3.26
C ARG A 202 -20.93 7.13 3.14
N LEU A 203 -21.59 8.06 3.85
CA LEU A 203 -21.19 9.46 3.88
C LEU A 203 -19.77 9.64 4.43
N LEU A 204 -19.44 8.94 5.52
CA LEU A 204 -18.08 8.92 6.07
C LEU A 204 -17.06 8.40 5.04
N SER A 205 -17.38 7.31 4.34
CA SER A 205 -16.50 6.75 3.31
C SER A 205 -16.31 7.69 2.12
N LEU A 206 -17.33 8.47 1.75
CA LEU A 206 -17.25 9.45 0.66
C LEU A 206 -16.36 10.61 1.09
N PHE A 207 -16.58 11.16 2.29
CA PHE A 207 -15.74 12.21 2.86
C PHE A 207 -14.27 11.76 2.96
N ALA A 208 -14.02 10.58 3.54
CA ALA A 208 -12.69 10.00 3.63
C ALA A 208 -12.06 9.75 2.25
N GLY A 209 -12.84 9.28 1.28
CA GLY A 209 -12.39 9.07 -0.10
C GLY A 209 -11.93 10.36 -0.79
N VAL A 210 -12.69 11.46 -0.64
CA VAL A 210 -12.30 12.77 -1.18
C VAL A 210 -11.04 13.30 -0.50
N LEU A 211 -10.96 13.16 0.83
CA LEU A 211 -9.77 13.57 1.58
C LEU A 211 -8.53 12.77 1.16
N ASN A 212 -8.66 11.45 1.02
CA ASN A 212 -7.59 10.58 0.54
C ASN A 212 -7.14 10.97 -0.88
N LEU A 213 -8.08 11.29 -1.78
CA LEU A 213 -7.75 11.76 -3.12
C LEU A 213 -6.98 13.10 -3.08
N ALA A 214 -7.41 14.04 -2.24
CA ALA A 214 -6.73 15.32 -2.06
C ALA A 214 -5.29 15.13 -1.56
N VAL A 215 -5.09 14.29 -0.53
CA VAL A 215 -3.75 13.98 -0.03
C VAL A 215 -2.88 13.28 -1.09
N LEU A 216 -3.45 12.36 -1.86
CA LEU A 216 -2.72 11.70 -2.95
C LEU A 216 -2.20 12.72 -3.98
N VAL A 217 -3.01 13.71 -4.34
CA VAL A 217 -2.59 14.81 -5.24
C VAL A 217 -1.53 15.71 -4.58
N LEU A 218 -1.71 16.09 -3.31
CA LEU A 218 -0.77 16.95 -2.57
C LEU A 218 0.62 16.31 -2.42
N THR A 219 0.70 14.99 -2.27
CA THR A 219 2.00 14.29 -2.17
C THR A 219 2.77 14.26 -3.50
N GLN A 220 2.09 14.50 -4.64
CA GLN A 220 2.66 14.51 -5.99
C GLN A 220 3.53 13.29 -6.34
N THR A 221 3.19 12.11 -5.82
CA THR A 221 3.97 10.89 -6.02
C THR A 221 3.57 10.19 -7.31
N ARG A 222 4.48 10.20 -8.30
CA ARG A 222 4.22 9.65 -9.65
C ARG A 222 3.81 8.17 -9.61
N SER A 223 4.46 7.36 -8.77
CA SER A 223 4.17 5.92 -8.66
C SER A 223 2.76 5.62 -8.12
N ALA A 224 2.27 6.40 -7.13
CA ALA A 224 0.92 6.21 -6.60
C ALA A 224 -0.16 6.60 -7.60
N ILE A 225 0.07 7.65 -8.39
CA ILE A 225 -0.88 8.09 -9.42
C ILE A 225 -0.96 7.08 -10.56
N VAL A 226 0.18 6.57 -11.03
CA VAL A 226 0.21 5.50 -12.04
C VAL A 226 -0.50 4.25 -11.51
N ALA A 227 -0.25 3.86 -10.25
CA ALA A 227 -0.94 2.74 -9.62
C ALA A 227 -2.46 2.94 -9.52
N LEU A 228 -2.91 4.17 -9.26
CA LEU A 228 -4.33 4.53 -9.26
C LEU A 228 -4.96 4.41 -10.64
N ILE A 229 -4.29 4.89 -11.69
CA ILE A 229 -4.77 4.73 -13.06
C ILE A 229 -4.89 3.24 -13.41
N ILE A 230 -3.88 2.44 -13.11
CA ILE A 230 -3.90 0.98 -13.35
C ILE A 230 -5.04 0.31 -12.56
N ALA A 231 -5.21 0.66 -11.27
CA ALA A 231 -6.27 0.13 -10.43
C ALA A 231 -7.67 0.49 -10.98
N VAL A 232 -7.88 1.73 -11.45
CA VAL A 232 -9.14 2.18 -12.09
C VAL A 232 -9.38 1.43 -13.39
N VAL A 233 -8.35 1.28 -14.25
CA VAL A 233 -8.47 0.52 -15.51
C VAL A 233 -8.86 -0.92 -15.23
N PHE A 234 -8.21 -1.61 -14.29
CA PHE A 234 -8.60 -2.97 -13.93
C PHE A 234 -9.98 -3.04 -13.27
N PHE A 235 -10.35 -2.06 -12.45
CA PHE A 235 -11.69 -1.99 -11.87
C PHE A 235 -12.75 -1.90 -12.97
N VAL A 236 -12.58 -0.99 -13.94
CA VAL A 236 -13.49 -0.84 -15.09
C VAL A 236 -13.52 -2.12 -15.92
N TYR A 237 -12.36 -2.69 -16.23
CA TYR A 237 -12.24 -3.89 -17.06
C TYR A 237 -12.93 -5.13 -16.44
N PHE A 238 -12.76 -5.37 -15.14
CA PHE A 238 -13.30 -6.58 -14.50
C PHE A 238 -14.71 -6.41 -13.92
N ASN A 239 -15.06 -5.23 -13.42
CA ASN A 239 -16.32 -5.04 -12.67
C ASN A 239 -17.41 -4.35 -13.47
N VAL A 240 -17.07 -3.60 -14.52
CA VAL A 240 -18.06 -2.83 -15.28
C VAL A 240 -18.40 -3.57 -16.57
N ARG A 241 -19.67 -3.99 -16.71
CA ARG A 241 -20.13 -4.60 -17.96
C ARG A 241 -20.27 -3.51 -19.04
N PRO A 242 -19.89 -3.76 -20.31
CA PRO A 242 -20.04 -2.79 -21.40
C PRO A 242 -21.47 -2.27 -21.57
N ALA A 243 -22.47 -3.13 -21.30
CA ALA A 243 -23.88 -2.75 -21.28
C ALA A 243 -24.21 -1.68 -20.23
N GLN A 244 -23.58 -1.73 -19.05
CA GLN A 244 -23.76 -0.73 -17.99
C GLN A 244 -23.10 0.60 -18.35
N ILE A 245 -21.94 0.60 -19.02
CA ILE A 245 -21.30 1.82 -19.54
C ILE A 245 -22.21 2.47 -20.58
N ARG A 246 -22.73 1.68 -21.53
CA ARG A 246 -23.66 2.19 -22.54
C ARG A 246 -24.93 2.77 -21.91
N THR A 247 -25.42 2.16 -20.83
CA THR A 247 -26.60 2.65 -20.10
C THR A 247 -26.28 3.91 -19.29
N ALA A 248 -25.11 3.98 -18.65
CA ALA A 248 -24.64 5.14 -17.90
C ALA A 248 -24.38 6.34 -18.82
N VAL A 249 -23.67 6.15 -19.94
CA VAL A 249 -23.45 7.18 -20.96
C VAL A 249 -24.79 7.64 -21.55
N ARG A 250 -25.69 6.71 -21.90
CA ARG A 250 -27.04 7.08 -22.39
C ARG A 250 -27.89 7.76 -21.32
N SER A 251 -27.68 7.44 -20.04
CA SER A 251 -28.34 8.13 -18.93
C SER A 251 -27.79 9.54 -18.71
N LEU A 252 -26.50 9.78 -18.97
CA LEU A 252 -25.86 11.09 -18.87
C LEU A 252 -26.46 12.09 -19.87
N PHE A 253 -26.94 11.62 -21.02
CA PHE A 253 -27.64 12.42 -22.03
C PHE A 253 -29.15 12.59 -21.78
N ARG A 254 -29.69 12.14 -20.63
CA ARG A 254 -31.08 12.43 -20.25
C ARG A 254 -31.18 13.85 -19.66
N PRO A 255 -32.28 14.59 -19.90
CA PRO A 255 -32.41 15.99 -19.48
C PRO A 255 -32.28 16.19 -17.98
N MET A 256 -32.74 15.23 -17.16
CA MET A 256 -32.70 15.35 -15.70
C MET A 256 -31.28 15.26 -15.11
N PRO A 257 -30.44 14.26 -15.44
CA PRO A 257 -29.04 14.25 -15.02
C PRO A 257 -28.20 15.39 -15.63
N ILE A 258 -28.51 15.88 -16.84
CA ILE A 258 -27.87 17.11 -17.36
C ILE A 258 -28.20 18.29 -16.45
N ALA A 259 -29.46 18.48 -16.06
CA ALA A 259 -29.86 19.52 -15.12
C ALA A 259 -29.16 19.38 -13.75
N VAL A 260 -29.04 18.14 -13.24
CA VAL A 260 -28.31 17.86 -11.99
C VAL A 260 -26.81 18.14 -12.13
N ILE A 261 -26.19 17.82 -13.28
CA ILE A 261 -24.78 18.13 -13.56
C ILE A 261 -24.60 19.65 -13.68
N VAL A 262 -25.50 20.37 -14.34
CA VAL A 262 -25.43 21.83 -14.47
C VAL A 262 -25.61 22.51 -13.11
N ILE A 263 -26.61 22.10 -12.32
CA ILE A 263 -26.79 22.60 -10.94
C ILE A 263 -25.60 22.23 -10.06
N GLY A 264 -25.05 21.03 -10.22
CA GLY A 264 -23.85 20.57 -9.55
C GLY A 264 -22.62 21.42 -9.92
N LEU A 265 -22.43 21.73 -11.20
CA LEU A 265 -21.36 22.60 -11.69
C LEU A 265 -21.53 24.04 -11.23
N ILE A 266 -22.76 24.56 -11.17
CA ILE A 266 -23.07 25.87 -10.60
C ILE A 266 -22.76 25.87 -9.10
N GLY A 267 -23.15 24.82 -8.36
CA GLY A 267 -22.86 24.66 -6.94
C GLY A 267 -21.36 24.54 -6.64
N ILE A 268 -20.64 23.77 -7.45
CA ILE A 268 -19.18 23.65 -7.41
C ILE A 268 -18.52 24.99 -7.73
N SER A 269 -19.01 25.72 -8.74
CA SER A 269 -18.49 27.03 -9.11
C SER A 269 -18.76 28.07 -8.02
N PHE A 270 -19.93 28.03 -7.37
CA PHE A 270 -20.25 28.87 -6.22
C PHE A 270 -19.38 28.54 -5.00
N PHE A 271 -19.14 27.26 -4.75
CA PHE A 271 -18.23 26.78 -3.71
C PHE A 271 -16.79 27.24 -3.96
N PHE A 272 -16.29 27.10 -5.19
CA PHE A 272 -14.95 27.57 -5.56
C PHE A 272 -14.83 29.10 -5.57
N ARG A 273 -15.91 29.84 -5.85
CA ARG A 273 -15.92 31.30 -5.66
C ARG A 273 -15.86 31.69 -4.19
N LYS A 274 -16.56 30.96 -3.31
CA LYS A 274 -16.58 31.22 -1.86
C LYS A 274 -15.25 30.84 -1.18
N TYR A 275 -14.60 29.78 -1.65
CA TYR A 275 -13.32 29.28 -1.14
C TYR A 275 -12.22 29.40 -2.21
N TYR A 276 -12.12 30.57 -2.82
CA TYR A 276 -11.20 30.82 -3.94
C TYR A 276 -9.75 30.53 -3.58
N ASP A 277 -9.30 30.87 -2.37
CA ASP A 277 -7.92 30.62 -1.95
C ASP A 277 -7.59 29.12 -1.89
N ALA A 278 -8.51 28.30 -1.36
CA ALA A 278 -8.35 26.85 -1.34
C ALA A 278 -8.36 26.23 -2.75
N TYR A 279 -9.20 26.78 -3.65
CA TYR A 279 -9.23 26.39 -5.05
C TYR A 279 -7.94 26.79 -5.78
N ALA A 280 -7.45 28.01 -5.60
CA ALA A 280 -6.24 28.52 -6.23
C ALA A 280 -5.00 27.69 -5.84
N ILE A 281 -4.93 27.26 -4.57
CA ILE A 281 -3.92 26.32 -4.08
C ILE A 281 -4.03 24.98 -4.83
N LEU A 282 -5.22 24.37 -4.84
CA LEU A 282 -5.43 23.06 -5.47
C LEU A 282 -5.18 23.11 -6.99
N TYR A 283 -5.60 24.18 -7.64
CA TYR A 283 -5.38 24.46 -9.05
C TYR A 283 -3.90 24.65 -9.37
N GLY A 284 -3.16 25.40 -8.56
CA GLY A 284 -1.71 25.55 -8.69
C GLY A 284 -0.97 24.20 -8.56
N TYR A 285 -1.40 23.34 -7.65
CA TYR A 285 -0.88 21.98 -7.53
C TYR A 285 -1.18 21.11 -8.76
N VAL A 286 -2.39 21.20 -9.30
CA VAL A 286 -2.81 20.43 -10.50
C VAL A 286 -2.06 20.90 -11.74
N ILE A 287 -1.90 22.21 -11.95
CA ILE A 287 -1.11 22.75 -13.06
C ILE A 287 0.35 22.35 -12.93
N GLY A 288 0.98 22.60 -11.78
CA GLY A 288 2.39 22.23 -11.58
C GLY A 288 2.62 20.73 -11.70
N PHE A 289 1.62 19.91 -11.34
CA PHE A 289 1.64 18.48 -11.62
C PHE A 289 1.52 18.19 -13.12
N MET A 290 0.55 18.78 -13.83
CA MET A 290 0.37 18.58 -15.26
C MET A 290 1.60 18.98 -16.06
N GLU A 291 2.12 20.20 -15.87
CA GLU A 291 3.31 20.72 -16.55
C GLU A 291 4.50 19.78 -16.39
N ARG A 292 4.84 19.42 -15.15
CA ARG A 292 5.96 18.49 -14.87
C ARG A 292 5.77 17.10 -15.49
N ASN A 293 4.54 16.58 -15.56
CA ASN A 293 4.30 15.26 -16.18
C ASN A 293 4.30 15.34 -17.71
N LEU A 294 3.74 16.40 -18.29
CA LEU A 294 3.72 16.64 -19.73
C LEU A 294 5.15 16.81 -20.26
N GLU A 295 6.00 17.53 -19.51
CA GLU A 295 7.43 17.68 -19.79
C GLU A 295 8.17 16.34 -19.81
N ASN A 296 7.88 15.43 -18.86
CA ASN A 296 8.47 14.09 -18.87
C ASN A 296 8.00 13.24 -20.06
N VAL A 297 6.74 13.38 -20.46
CA VAL A 297 6.21 12.71 -21.66
C VAL A 297 6.89 13.25 -22.92
N TYR A 298 7.09 14.56 -23.01
CA TYR A 298 7.83 15.18 -24.13
C TYR A 298 9.31 14.78 -24.16
N ALA A 299 9.95 14.65 -23.00
CA ALA A 299 11.30 14.12 -22.89
C ALA A 299 11.38 12.65 -23.34
N LEU A 300 10.40 11.82 -22.94
CA LEU A 300 10.29 10.42 -23.37
C LEU A 300 10.03 10.26 -24.87
N LEU A 301 9.31 11.20 -25.49
CA LEU A 301 9.05 11.23 -26.93
C LEU A 301 10.20 11.87 -27.74
N GLY A 302 11.30 12.27 -27.10
CA GLY A 302 12.47 12.83 -27.76
C GLY A 302 12.26 14.23 -28.35
N LEU A 303 11.19 14.93 -27.94
CA LEU A 303 10.81 16.24 -28.49
C LEU A 303 11.44 17.42 -27.75
N SER A 304 12.16 17.21 -26.65
CA SER A 304 12.83 18.28 -25.89
C SER A 304 14.25 18.54 -26.40
N VAL A 305 14.36 19.25 -27.52
CA VAL A 305 15.59 19.94 -27.92
C VAL A 305 15.36 21.43 -27.67
N ASN A 306 16.22 22.04 -26.84
CA ASN A 306 16.33 23.47 -26.53
C ASN A 306 15.56 23.99 -25.30
N SER A 307 16.17 23.89 -24.14
CA SER A 307 16.77 25.03 -23.43
C SER A 307 17.41 24.51 -22.15
N GLY A 308 18.40 25.24 -21.61
CA GLY A 308 19.19 24.85 -20.44
C GLY A 308 18.36 24.74 -19.17
N TYR A 309 17.56 23.69 -19.07
CA TYR A 309 16.80 23.35 -17.90
C TYR A 309 17.75 22.69 -16.90
N LYS A 310 18.07 23.43 -15.83
CA LYS A 310 18.25 22.82 -14.52
C LYS A 310 16.92 22.17 -14.16
N ALA A 311 16.62 21.01 -14.75
CA ALA A 311 15.82 20.04 -14.05
C ALA A 311 16.51 19.93 -12.69
N THR A 312 15.87 20.39 -11.63
CA THR A 312 16.19 19.90 -10.29
C THR A 312 16.11 18.39 -10.46
N LEU A 313 17.27 17.75 -10.61
CA LEU A 313 17.41 16.32 -10.81
C LEU A 313 16.62 15.72 -9.66
N ASP A 314 15.43 15.18 -9.95
CA ASP A 314 14.70 14.39 -8.98
C ASP A 314 15.67 13.25 -8.66
N ASP A 315 16.17 13.17 -7.42
CA ASP A 315 17.24 12.23 -7.06
C ASP A 315 16.89 10.80 -7.47
N SER A 316 15.59 10.46 -7.52
CA SER A 316 15.11 9.17 -8.02
C SER A 316 15.23 9.00 -9.55
N ALA A 317 15.03 10.04 -10.35
CA ALA A 317 15.24 9.95 -11.81
C ALA A 317 16.74 9.84 -12.15
N ALA A 318 17.59 10.55 -11.41
CA ALA A 318 19.05 10.46 -11.52
C ALA A 318 19.57 9.07 -11.10
N ASN A 319 19.08 8.53 -9.98
CA ASN A 319 19.47 7.19 -9.53
C ASN A 319 19.03 6.09 -10.51
N ARG A 320 17.89 6.24 -11.19
CA ARG A 320 17.45 5.28 -12.22
C ARG A 320 18.34 5.28 -13.46
N SER A 321 18.81 6.43 -13.93
CA SER A 321 19.72 6.47 -15.09
C SER A 321 21.08 5.88 -14.74
N VAL A 322 21.60 6.15 -13.54
CA VAL A 322 22.82 5.50 -13.01
C VAL A 322 22.63 3.99 -12.88
N SER A 323 21.46 3.55 -12.39
CA SER A 323 21.11 2.13 -12.26
C SER A 323 21.10 1.42 -13.62
N ALA A 324 20.51 2.05 -14.64
CA ALA A 324 20.46 1.50 -16.00
C ALA A 324 21.86 1.43 -16.62
N LEU A 325 22.68 2.48 -16.48
CA LEU A 325 24.06 2.50 -16.97
C LEU A 325 24.92 1.43 -16.31
N PHE A 326 24.81 1.27 -14.98
CA PHE A 326 25.51 0.21 -14.26
C PHE A 326 25.11 -1.17 -14.79
N PHE A 327 23.80 -1.42 -14.96
CA PHE A 327 23.32 -2.70 -15.45
C PHE A 327 23.80 -3.00 -16.89
N THR A 328 23.78 -2.02 -17.79
CA THR A 328 24.32 -2.16 -19.15
C THR A 328 25.81 -2.48 -19.13
N ASN A 329 26.61 -1.75 -18.33
CA ASN A 329 28.04 -2.00 -18.19
C ASN A 329 28.35 -3.40 -17.64
N VAL A 330 27.52 -3.91 -16.72
CA VAL A 330 27.66 -5.26 -16.18
C VAL A 330 27.31 -6.32 -17.22
N LEU A 331 26.25 -6.10 -18.01
CA LEU A 331 25.86 -7.02 -19.08
C LEU A 331 26.92 -7.12 -20.18
N GLU A 332 27.51 -6.00 -20.57
CA GLU A 332 28.55 -5.95 -21.62
C GLU A 332 29.92 -6.43 -21.12
N GLY A 333 30.29 -6.06 -19.90
CA GLY A 333 31.63 -6.36 -19.36
C GLY A 333 31.74 -7.71 -18.64
N HIS A 334 30.81 -8.01 -17.73
CA HIS A 334 30.96 -9.12 -16.77
C HIS A 334 29.64 -9.86 -16.47
N PRO A 335 28.96 -10.43 -17.49
CA PRO A 335 27.67 -11.10 -17.30
C PRO A 335 27.74 -12.29 -16.35
N HIS A 336 28.90 -12.96 -16.26
CA HIS A 336 29.11 -14.10 -15.34
C HIS A 336 28.91 -13.74 -13.86
N ARG A 337 29.13 -12.48 -13.48
CA ARG A 337 28.93 -12.03 -12.09
C ARG A 337 27.46 -11.91 -11.70
N LEU A 338 26.55 -11.82 -12.66
CA LEU A 338 25.10 -11.82 -12.41
C LEU A 338 24.55 -13.20 -12.03
N ILE A 339 25.30 -14.29 -12.21
CA ILE A 339 24.84 -15.63 -11.84
C ILE A 339 24.71 -15.73 -10.32
N LEU A 340 25.79 -15.37 -9.60
CA LEU A 340 25.82 -15.35 -8.14
C LEU A 340 25.47 -13.99 -7.55
N GLY A 341 25.54 -12.91 -8.32
CA GLY A 341 25.38 -11.54 -7.84
C GLY A 341 26.66 -10.97 -7.25
N TYR A 342 26.65 -9.65 -7.01
CA TYR A 342 27.78 -8.89 -6.48
C TYR A 342 27.84 -8.87 -4.94
N GLY A 343 26.83 -9.42 -4.27
CA GLY A 343 26.74 -9.48 -2.82
C GLY A 343 25.59 -8.66 -2.24
N TYR A 344 25.36 -8.81 -0.94
CA TYR A 344 24.26 -8.17 -0.24
C TYR A 344 24.37 -6.64 -0.26
N LYS A 345 23.32 -5.97 -0.77
CA LYS A 345 23.23 -4.50 -0.89
C LYS A 345 24.50 -3.87 -1.49
N PHE A 346 25.07 -4.51 -2.53
CA PHE A 346 26.29 -4.03 -3.18
C PHE A 346 26.10 -2.64 -3.79
N LEU A 347 25.04 -2.46 -4.57
CA LEU A 347 24.68 -1.18 -5.17
C LEU A 347 23.20 -0.93 -4.98
N TYR A 348 22.87 0.28 -4.56
CA TYR A 348 21.49 0.73 -4.53
C TYR A 348 21.00 0.97 -5.96
N LEU A 349 20.00 0.20 -6.38
CA LEU A 349 19.31 0.41 -7.64
C LEU A 349 17.86 0.77 -7.35
N ASP A 350 17.36 1.82 -8.01
CA ASP A 350 15.99 2.32 -7.82
C ASP A 350 14.91 1.36 -8.40
N ILE A 351 15.29 0.16 -8.84
CA ILE A 351 14.42 -0.87 -9.43
C ILE A 351 14.61 -2.17 -8.63
N PRO A 352 13.72 -2.50 -7.67
CA PRO A 352 13.87 -3.65 -6.79
C PRO A 352 14.12 -4.99 -7.49
N LEU A 353 13.48 -5.23 -8.64
CA LEU A 353 13.68 -6.46 -9.40
C LEU A 353 15.12 -6.56 -9.93
N ILE A 354 15.65 -5.48 -10.49
CA ILE A 354 17.02 -5.44 -11.00
C ILE A 354 18.00 -5.48 -9.81
N GLU A 355 17.70 -4.80 -8.71
CA GLU A 355 18.50 -4.88 -7.48
C GLU A 355 18.63 -6.32 -6.96
N SER A 356 17.53 -7.09 -6.98
CA SER A 356 17.58 -8.51 -6.59
C SER A 356 18.45 -9.36 -7.52
N LEU A 357 18.51 -9.02 -8.81
CA LEU A 357 19.38 -9.68 -9.79
C LEU A 357 20.84 -9.30 -9.60
N THR A 358 21.14 -8.02 -9.37
CA THR A 358 22.53 -7.57 -9.19
C THR A 358 23.11 -8.01 -7.85
N ASN A 359 22.31 -8.04 -6.79
CA ASN A 359 22.80 -8.37 -5.45
C ASN A 359 22.84 -9.87 -5.18
N GLN A 360 21.75 -10.60 -5.45
CA GLN A 360 21.62 -12.04 -5.17
C GLN A 360 21.67 -12.94 -6.42
N GLY A 361 21.94 -12.35 -7.59
CA GLY A 361 22.06 -13.09 -8.83
C GLY A 361 20.74 -13.65 -9.35
N ILE A 362 20.84 -14.66 -10.21
CA ILE A 362 19.69 -15.30 -10.86
C ILE A 362 18.75 -15.93 -9.83
N PHE A 363 19.29 -16.49 -8.74
CA PHE A 363 18.47 -17.11 -7.69
C PHE A 363 17.62 -16.09 -6.93
N GLY A 364 18.19 -14.95 -6.55
CA GLY A 364 17.42 -13.88 -5.92
C GLY A 364 16.35 -13.32 -6.83
N PHE A 365 16.71 -13.05 -8.09
CA PHE A 365 15.76 -12.60 -9.10
C PHE A 365 14.64 -13.59 -9.34
N ALA A 366 14.95 -14.89 -9.45
CA ALA A 366 13.96 -15.93 -9.65
C ALA A 366 13.00 -16.03 -8.46
N LEU A 367 13.51 -16.10 -7.22
CA LEU A 367 12.66 -16.23 -6.04
C LEU A 367 11.77 -14.99 -5.84
N PHE A 368 12.35 -13.79 -5.90
CA PHE A 368 11.60 -12.55 -5.71
C PHE A 368 10.67 -12.24 -6.89
N GLY A 369 11.13 -12.47 -8.12
CA GLY A 369 10.35 -12.28 -9.34
C GLY A 369 9.19 -13.25 -9.43
N ILE A 370 9.40 -14.55 -9.18
CA ILE A 370 8.33 -15.56 -9.17
C ILE A 370 7.33 -15.27 -8.05
N LEU A 371 7.79 -14.88 -6.85
CA LEU A 371 6.89 -14.49 -5.76
C LEU A 371 5.95 -13.36 -6.21
N ASN A 372 6.49 -12.27 -6.75
CA ASN A 372 5.70 -11.13 -7.23
C ASN A 372 4.80 -11.50 -8.43
N ALA A 373 5.26 -12.37 -9.34
CA ALA A 373 4.44 -12.89 -10.43
C ALA A 373 3.26 -13.73 -9.92
N MET A 374 3.47 -14.54 -8.88
CA MET A 374 2.40 -15.30 -8.24
C MET A 374 1.40 -14.37 -7.53
N VAL A 375 1.87 -13.37 -6.80
CA VAL A 375 1.02 -12.34 -6.19
C VAL A 375 0.17 -11.67 -7.26
N LEU A 376 0.77 -11.25 -8.38
CA LEU A 376 0.08 -10.61 -9.50
C LEU A 376 -1.02 -11.52 -10.07
N ARG A 377 -0.71 -12.80 -10.29
CA ARG A 377 -1.68 -13.79 -10.78
C ARG A 377 -2.88 -13.91 -9.83
N TYR A 378 -2.63 -14.01 -8.52
CA TYR A 378 -3.72 -14.07 -7.53
C TYR A 378 -4.46 -12.74 -7.40
N ALA A 379 -3.79 -11.59 -7.58
CA ALA A 379 -4.42 -10.27 -7.57
C ALA A 379 -5.42 -10.14 -8.71
N ILE A 380 -5.01 -10.45 -9.95
CA ILE A 380 -5.88 -10.43 -11.14
C ILE A 380 -7.07 -11.39 -10.97
N ARG A 381 -6.81 -12.59 -10.44
CA ARG A 381 -7.89 -13.55 -10.13
C ARG A 381 -8.85 -13.01 -9.08
N SER A 382 -8.35 -12.33 -8.05
CA SER A 382 -9.18 -11.77 -6.97
C SER A 382 -10.04 -10.59 -7.46
N MET A 383 -9.50 -9.73 -8.34
CA MET A 383 -10.24 -8.62 -8.96
C MET A 383 -11.38 -9.11 -9.86
N SER A 384 -11.18 -10.22 -10.58
CA SER A 384 -12.20 -10.79 -11.47
C SER A 384 -13.26 -11.60 -10.72
N THR A 385 -12.86 -12.37 -9.71
CA THR A 385 -13.78 -13.27 -9.00
C THR A 385 -14.49 -12.63 -7.80
N ASN A 386 -13.90 -11.56 -7.23
CA ASN A 386 -14.40 -10.85 -6.05
C ASN A 386 -14.78 -11.77 -4.87
N PRO A 387 -13.83 -12.57 -4.33
CA PRO A 387 -14.14 -13.61 -3.36
C PRO A 387 -14.56 -13.04 -2.01
N ASN A 388 -13.80 -12.08 -1.48
CA ASN A 388 -14.05 -11.41 -0.20
C ASN A 388 -13.46 -9.99 -0.24
N GLU A 389 -13.79 -9.15 0.74
CA GLU A 389 -13.40 -7.73 0.73
C GLU A 389 -11.91 -7.51 0.97
N LEU A 390 -11.28 -8.34 1.81
CA LEU A 390 -9.86 -8.27 2.13
C LEU A 390 -8.97 -8.62 0.92
N SER A 391 -9.25 -9.73 0.24
CA SER A 391 -8.51 -10.18 -0.94
C SER A 391 -8.68 -9.22 -2.11
N VAL A 392 -9.87 -8.62 -2.30
CA VAL A 392 -10.08 -7.57 -3.30
C VAL A 392 -9.28 -6.31 -2.94
N PHE A 393 -9.31 -5.89 -1.68
CA PHE A 393 -8.48 -4.79 -1.20
C PHE A 393 -6.99 -5.04 -1.45
N LEU A 394 -6.47 -6.20 -1.04
CA LEU A 394 -5.06 -6.56 -1.21
C LEU A 394 -4.68 -6.63 -2.70
N ALA A 395 -5.58 -7.09 -3.57
CA ALA A 395 -5.34 -7.14 -5.00
C ALA A 395 -5.16 -5.74 -5.60
N TYR A 396 -6.03 -4.78 -5.26
CA TYR A 396 -5.88 -3.39 -5.72
C TYR A 396 -4.70 -2.69 -5.04
N PHE A 397 -4.45 -2.98 -3.77
CA PHE A 397 -3.30 -2.45 -3.05
C PHE A 397 -1.97 -2.91 -3.69
N TYR A 398 -1.92 -4.15 -4.18
CA TYR A 398 -0.76 -4.68 -4.90
C TYR A 398 -0.42 -3.89 -6.17
N MET A 399 -1.36 -3.16 -6.79
CA MET A 399 -1.04 -2.34 -7.96
C MET A 399 -0.02 -1.25 -7.63
N LEU A 400 -0.04 -0.72 -6.39
CA LEU A 400 0.98 0.20 -5.92
C LEU A 400 2.35 -0.47 -5.85
N ILE A 401 2.41 -1.66 -5.26
CA ILE A 401 3.64 -2.44 -5.11
C ILE A 401 4.19 -2.84 -6.48
N LEU A 402 3.30 -3.26 -7.40
CA LEU A 402 3.66 -3.61 -8.77
C LEU A 402 4.36 -2.45 -9.47
N VAL A 403 3.85 -1.23 -9.34
CA VAL A 403 4.53 -0.04 -9.90
C VAL A 403 5.86 0.19 -9.19
N GLN A 404 5.89 0.10 -7.86
CA GLN A 404 7.11 0.29 -7.07
C GLN A 404 8.22 -0.70 -7.43
N LEU A 405 7.90 -1.95 -7.79
CA LEU A 405 8.88 -2.94 -8.28
C LEU A 405 9.71 -2.45 -9.48
N PHE A 406 9.19 -1.50 -10.24
CA PHE A 406 9.83 -0.92 -11.43
C PHE A 406 10.24 0.55 -11.25
N THR A 407 9.85 1.20 -10.16
CA THR A 407 10.05 2.65 -10.02
C THR A 407 10.89 3.08 -8.82
N ASN A 408 10.76 2.42 -7.66
CA ASN A 408 11.48 2.83 -6.46
C ASN A 408 11.41 1.82 -5.30
N GLY A 409 12.45 1.87 -4.45
CA GLY A 409 12.57 1.15 -3.19
C GLY A 409 13.50 -0.06 -3.30
N ARG A 410 13.60 -0.86 -2.24
CA ARG A 410 14.52 -2.00 -2.15
C ARG A 410 13.78 -3.31 -1.92
N PRO A 411 14.26 -4.44 -2.47
CA PRO A 411 13.61 -5.74 -2.29
C PRO A 411 13.72 -6.27 -0.85
N TYR A 412 14.54 -5.65 0.01
CA TYR A 412 14.74 -6.03 1.42
C TYR A 412 13.92 -5.18 2.39
N ASP A 413 13.34 -4.07 1.93
CA ASP A 413 12.72 -3.12 2.83
C ASP A 413 11.40 -3.66 3.39
N ILE A 414 11.16 -3.35 4.66
CA ILE A 414 9.91 -3.69 5.36
C ILE A 414 8.66 -3.09 4.70
N THR A 415 8.83 -2.00 3.94
CA THR A 415 7.76 -1.38 3.15
C THR A 415 7.24 -2.28 2.03
N PHE A 416 8.08 -3.17 1.48
CA PHE A 416 7.69 -4.21 0.53
C PHE A 416 7.23 -5.49 1.24
N TRP A 417 7.96 -5.91 2.28
CA TRP A 417 7.73 -7.21 2.91
C TRP A 417 6.47 -7.28 3.77
N PHE A 418 6.08 -6.23 4.49
CA PHE A 418 4.84 -6.29 5.27
C PHE A 418 3.60 -6.48 4.37
N PRO A 419 3.42 -5.71 3.28
CA PRO A 419 2.36 -6.02 2.32
C PRO A 419 2.46 -7.42 1.71
N LEU A 420 3.65 -7.85 1.29
CA LEU A 420 3.83 -9.18 0.70
C LEU A 420 3.49 -10.29 1.70
N ALA A 421 3.83 -10.14 2.97
CA ALA A 421 3.47 -11.08 4.03
C ALA A 421 1.95 -11.17 4.22
N ALA A 422 1.23 -10.04 4.16
CA ALA A 422 -0.24 -10.03 4.18
C ALA A 422 -0.82 -10.74 2.96
N MET A 423 -0.23 -10.56 1.77
CA MET A 423 -0.64 -11.23 0.54
C MET A 423 -0.40 -12.74 0.59
N ILE A 424 0.77 -13.18 1.08
CA ILE A 424 1.08 -14.60 1.33
C ILE A 424 0.02 -15.25 2.23
N ARG A 425 -0.47 -14.52 3.23
CA ARG A 425 -1.45 -15.05 4.18
C ARG A 425 -2.87 -15.13 3.61
N PHE A 426 -3.33 -14.09 2.93
CA PHE A 426 -4.76 -13.90 2.62
C PHE A 426 -5.13 -14.07 1.14
N MET A 427 -4.17 -14.25 0.22
CA MET A 427 -4.43 -14.44 -1.20
C MET A 427 -4.24 -15.89 -1.65
N GLY A 428 -5.14 -16.40 -2.49
CA GLY A 428 -5.07 -17.77 -3.04
C GLY A 428 -5.50 -18.87 -2.05
N VAL A 429 -6.06 -18.49 -0.91
CA VAL A 429 -6.56 -19.39 0.16
C VAL A 429 -8.09 -19.37 0.27
N GLU A 430 -8.79 -18.86 -0.74
CA GLU A 430 -10.24 -18.62 -0.69
C GLU A 430 -11.03 -19.92 -0.47
N HIS A 431 -10.53 -21.04 -0.97
CA HIS A 431 -11.10 -22.37 -0.80
C HIS A 431 -11.07 -22.90 0.66
N LEU A 432 -10.26 -22.29 1.52
CA LEU A 432 -10.16 -22.64 2.94
C LEU A 432 -11.04 -21.74 3.83
N LEU A 433 -11.69 -20.73 3.25
CA LEU A 433 -12.51 -19.79 3.99
C LEU A 433 -13.93 -20.33 4.21
N PRO A 434 -14.51 -20.12 5.40
CA PRO A 434 -15.92 -20.38 5.64
C PRO A 434 -16.83 -19.66 4.64
N ALA A 435 -17.95 -20.29 4.26
CA ALA A 435 -18.90 -19.75 3.28
C ALA A 435 -19.40 -18.34 3.63
N HIS A 436 -19.57 -18.03 4.92
CA HIS A 436 -20.07 -16.73 5.38
C HIS A 436 -19.06 -15.58 5.21
N LEU A 437 -17.78 -15.86 4.92
CA LEU A 437 -16.76 -14.85 4.62
C LEU A 437 -16.57 -14.63 3.12
N THR A 438 -17.24 -15.42 2.28
CA THR A 438 -17.09 -15.41 0.82
C THR A 438 -18.36 -14.89 0.16
N LYS A 439 -18.24 -13.89 -0.72
CA LYS A 439 -19.39 -13.32 -1.47
C LYS A 439 -19.96 -14.31 -2.50
N ARG A 440 -19.17 -15.29 -2.93
CA ARG A 440 -19.55 -16.39 -3.85
C ARG A 440 -19.00 -17.73 -3.32
N PRO A 441 -19.75 -18.45 -2.45
CA PRO A 441 -19.28 -19.73 -1.93
C PRO A 441 -19.07 -20.73 -3.07
N THR A 442 -17.98 -21.49 -3.03
CA THR A 442 -17.73 -22.57 -3.98
C THR A 442 -18.79 -23.67 -3.74
N PRO A 443 -19.50 -24.14 -4.78
CA PRO A 443 -20.46 -25.23 -4.61
C PRO A 443 -19.68 -26.48 -4.16
N GLY A 444 -19.90 -26.91 -2.91
CA GLY A 444 -19.25 -28.10 -2.32
C GLY A 444 -18.66 -27.90 -0.92
N VAL A 445 -18.49 -26.66 -0.44
CA VAL A 445 -18.14 -26.42 0.98
C VAL A 445 -19.43 -26.27 1.78
N THR A 446 -20.13 -27.39 1.96
CA THR A 446 -21.23 -27.52 2.90
C THR A 446 -20.73 -27.17 4.30
N SER A 447 -21.54 -26.42 5.04
CA SER A 447 -21.29 -25.93 6.40
C SER A 447 -21.28 -27.05 7.46
N GLU A 448 -20.47 -28.10 7.28
CA GLU A 448 -20.38 -29.21 8.24
C GLU A 448 -19.30 -29.03 9.31
N LEU A 449 -18.45 -28.00 9.22
CA LEU A 449 -17.57 -27.64 10.33
C LEU A 449 -18.31 -26.73 11.33
N MET A 450 -19.11 -27.41 12.15
CA MET A 450 -19.82 -27.03 13.38
C MET A 450 -21.17 -26.30 13.24
N PRO A 451 -22.31 -27.00 13.42
CA PRO A 451 -23.36 -26.43 14.25
C PRO A 451 -22.83 -26.37 15.67
N VAL A 452 -22.86 -25.18 16.29
CA VAL A 452 -22.79 -25.06 17.74
C VAL A 452 -23.97 -25.86 18.29
N ARG A 453 -23.72 -27.10 18.72
CA ARG A 453 -24.66 -27.84 19.57
C ARG A 453 -24.86 -26.96 20.81
N PRO A 454 -26.07 -26.50 21.14
CA PRO A 454 -26.29 -25.98 22.47
C PRO A 454 -25.97 -27.11 23.45
N LEU A 455 -25.07 -26.84 24.39
CA LEU A 455 -24.83 -27.71 25.55
C LEU A 455 -26.18 -27.98 26.20
N ALA A 456 -26.69 -29.20 26.03
CA ALA A 456 -27.77 -29.71 26.85
C ALA A 456 -27.26 -29.72 28.29
N LEU A 457 -27.90 -28.92 29.13
CA LEU A 457 -27.70 -28.98 30.57
C LEU A 457 -28.18 -30.35 31.05
N PRO A 458 -27.39 -31.10 31.85
CA PRO A 458 -27.90 -32.28 32.52
C PRO A 458 -28.96 -31.87 33.54
N SER A 459 -30.09 -32.56 33.50
CA SER A 459 -31.24 -32.49 34.40
C SER A 459 -30.88 -32.79 35.85
#